data_AF-A0A2V9TWG1-F1
#
_entry.id   AF-A0A2V9TWG1-F1
#
_cell.length_a   1.000
_cell.length_b   1.000
_cell.length_c   1.000
_cell.angle_alpha   90.00
_cell.angle_beta   90.00
_cell.angle_gamma   90.00
#
_symmetry.space_group_name_H-M   'P 1'
#
loop_
_entity.id
_entity.type
_entity.pdbx_description
1 polymer ?
#
loop_
_entity_poly.entity_id
_entity_poly.type
_entity_poly.pdbx_seq_one_letter_code
_entity_poly.pdbx_strand_id
1 'polypeptide(L)'
;MSEVEALFSVLRQSADADCVAAIERSVREAPDRALCRINVLDFAAKHRLDEQRTIAAFLHATRLGVFELLWNVLCPGCGGVLDASATLKTVNRDEYHCQLCAAGYKPTLDEMVEVTFTVNPRVRRIAAHDPDTLPEVEYYRQIFWSSGVDLPEALGDSIGEFTIDSIELPPGERAVLSLQLPKDFVILFDPVTHGSQFIDVKGEPTRERQTLSIVFNKVTAPVGTVTMRPGPLRLSLENRADRRVLPALWIAGDKLHHLLGRRRPFLTAKRLLTNQTFRDLFRTDTLDVDQRLKITSLTFLFTDLKGSTALYERVGDLVAYDLVREHFHVLYDVVRAEAGAVVKTIGDAVMATFSTPDRALAAALRMREEMARINTERRNEDLLLKIGIHEGPCLAVRLNDTQDYFGRTVNIAARVQGLASSRAIHVTKSVVEDPNAAKILETSGLKPTMRRASLRGIIDETTVYEIP
;
A
#
# COMPACT_ATOMS: atom_id res chain seq x y z
N MET A 1 7.70 36.29 5.21
CA MET A 1 7.63 34.82 5.23
C MET A 1 7.47 34.35 3.81
N SER A 2 8.30 33.43 3.35
CA SER A 2 8.07 32.77 2.06
C SER A 2 6.76 31.95 2.11
N GLU A 3 6.10 31.73 0.97
CA GLU A 3 4.89 30.90 0.88
C GLU A 3 5.13 29.51 1.49
N VAL A 4 6.31 28.95 1.28
CA VAL A 4 6.76 27.66 1.86
C VAL A 4 6.84 27.71 3.39
N GLU A 5 7.38 28.78 3.98
CA GLU A 5 7.40 28.94 5.45
C GLU A 5 6.00 29.00 6.06
N ALA A 6 5.04 29.63 5.35
CA ALA A 6 3.66 29.67 5.79
C ALA A 6 3.03 28.27 5.79
N LEU A 7 3.27 27.46 4.74
CA LEU A 7 2.81 26.06 4.69
C LEU A 7 3.35 25.23 5.86
N PHE A 8 4.65 25.33 6.14
CA PHE A 8 5.26 24.61 7.28
C PHE A 8 4.77 25.14 8.63
N SER A 9 4.47 26.44 8.76
CA SER A 9 3.87 27.00 9.96
C SER A 9 2.49 26.39 10.25
N VAL A 10 1.65 26.21 9.23
CA VAL A 10 0.34 25.56 9.36
C VAL A 10 0.52 24.07 9.64
N LEU A 11 1.45 23.39 8.96
CA LEU A 11 1.70 21.97 9.16
C LEU A 11 2.09 21.62 10.59
N ARG A 12 2.92 22.46 11.26
CA ARG A 12 3.28 22.29 12.68
C ARG A 12 2.09 22.37 13.65
N GLN A 13 0.97 22.97 13.24
CA GLN A 13 -0.25 23.04 14.05
C GLN A 13 -1.14 21.80 13.88
N SER A 14 -0.97 21.05 12.78
CA SER A 14 -1.85 19.93 12.42
C SER A 14 -1.19 18.55 12.52
N ALA A 15 0.13 18.48 12.71
CA ALA A 15 0.88 17.23 12.72
C ALA A 15 1.98 17.21 13.79
N ASP A 16 2.50 16.01 14.08
CA ASP A 16 3.55 15.77 15.07
C ASP A 16 4.83 16.58 14.76
N ALA A 17 5.33 17.30 15.77
CA ALA A 17 6.39 18.30 15.59
C ALA A 17 7.71 17.70 15.07
N ASP A 18 8.10 16.51 15.54
CA ASP A 18 9.34 15.85 15.12
C ASP A 18 9.24 15.39 13.67
N CYS A 19 8.07 14.86 13.28
CA CYS A 19 7.79 14.49 11.90
C CYS A 19 7.85 15.70 10.97
N VAL A 20 7.23 16.82 11.36
CA VAL A 20 7.23 18.05 10.56
C VAL A 20 8.63 18.63 10.41
N ALA A 21 9.43 18.63 11.48
CA ALA A 21 10.82 19.09 11.43
C ALA A 21 11.68 18.24 10.48
N ALA A 22 11.50 16.92 10.49
CA ALA A 22 12.20 16.01 9.57
C ALA A 22 11.80 16.22 8.11
N ILE A 23 10.50 16.41 7.85
CA ILE A 23 9.96 16.71 6.51
C ILE A 23 10.52 18.04 6.02
N GLU A 24 10.46 19.09 6.83
CA GLU A 24 10.94 20.42 6.45
C GLU A 24 12.44 20.41 6.12
N ARG A 25 13.26 19.76 6.97
CA ARG A 25 14.70 19.61 6.72
C ARG A 25 14.95 18.88 5.41
N SER A 26 14.23 17.78 5.16
CA SER A 26 14.36 17.02 3.91
C SER A 26 14.01 17.87 2.70
N VAL A 27 12.90 18.61 2.72
CA VAL A 27 12.50 19.49 1.62
C VAL A 27 13.55 20.56 1.33
N ARG A 28 14.23 21.09 2.35
CA ARG A 28 15.27 22.12 2.19
C ARG A 28 16.63 21.56 1.74
N GLU A 29 17.06 20.44 2.30
CA GLU A 29 18.47 20.02 2.26
C GLU A 29 18.71 18.70 1.51
N ALA A 30 17.70 17.84 1.37
CA ALA A 30 17.89 16.54 0.75
C ALA A 30 18.17 16.67 -0.76
N PRO A 31 18.88 15.70 -1.38
CA PRO A 31 19.02 15.64 -2.82
C PRO A 31 17.64 15.44 -3.47
N ASP A 32 17.46 15.98 -4.67
CA ASP A 32 16.18 15.97 -5.41
C ASP A 32 15.52 14.58 -5.48
N ARG A 33 16.31 13.54 -5.74
CA ARG A 33 15.81 12.15 -5.81
C ARG A 33 15.18 11.64 -4.52
N ALA A 34 15.57 12.19 -3.36
CA ALA A 34 14.99 11.84 -2.07
C ALA A 34 13.62 12.52 -1.84
N LEU A 35 13.20 13.41 -2.74
CA LEU A 35 11.91 14.08 -2.73
C LEU A 35 10.95 13.59 -3.83
N CYS A 36 11.40 12.62 -4.64
CA CYS A 36 10.56 11.89 -5.59
C CYS A 36 10.11 10.57 -4.96
N ARG A 37 8.81 10.28 -5.03
CA ARG A 37 8.22 9.00 -4.64
C ARG A 37 8.73 8.47 -3.29
N ILE A 38 8.65 9.34 -2.27
CA ILE A 38 9.10 9.04 -0.92
C ILE A 38 8.35 7.82 -0.38
N ASN A 39 9.13 6.79 0.00
CA ASN A 39 8.66 5.70 0.84
C ASN A 39 8.56 6.20 2.29
N VAL A 40 7.34 6.52 2.74
CA VAL A 40 7.14 7.09 4.08
C VAL A 40 7.56 6.16 5.22
N LEU A 41 7.55 4.83 5.01
CA LEU A 41 7.99 3.87 6.04
C LEU A 41 9.51 3.87 6.16
N ASP A 42 10.23 3.87 5.04
CA ASP A 42 11.69 4.01 5.00
C ASP A 42 12.14 5.37 5.55
N PHE A 43 11.39 6.44 5.25
CA PHE A 43 11.60 7.77 5.83
C PHE A 43 11.46 7.73 7.35
N ALA A 44 10.37 7.18 7.88
CA ALA A 44 10.16 7.05 9.33
C ALA A 44 11.31 6.28 10.00
N ALA A 45 11.72 5.15 9.41
CA ALA A 45 12.81 4.33 9.94
C ALA A 45 14.15 5.08 9.96
N LYS A 46 14.52 5.76 8.86
CA LYS A 46 15.78 6.54 8.77
C LYS A 46 15.84 7.69 9.77
N HIS A 47 14.70 8.33 10.02
CA HIS A 47 14.59 9.43 10.96
C HIS A 47 14.23 9.00 12.40
N ARG A 48 14.04 7.69 12.65
CA ARG A 48 13.63 7.11 13.94
C ARG A 48 12.32 7.69 14.47
N LEU A 49 11.35 7.87 13.59
CA LEU A 49 10.03 8.41 13.88
C LEU A 49 8.97 7.31 13.98
N ASP A 50 7.87 7.59 14.66
CA ASP A 50 6.70 6.72 14.65
C ASP A 50 6.07 6.68 13.25
N GLU A 51 5.81 5.47 12.73
CA GLU A 51 5.28 5.30 11.37
C GLU A 51 3.91 5.96 11.18
N GLN A 52 3.00 5.86 12.17
CA GLN A 52 1.64 6.39 12.03
C GLN A 52 1.62 7.90 12.07
N ARG A 53 2.41 8.51 12.95
CA ARG A 53 2.59 9.96 13.02
C ARG A 53 3.27 10.49 11.75
N THR A 54 4.24 9.75 11.21
CA THR A 54 4.91 10.12 9.96
C THR A 54 3.93 10.08 8.78
N ILE A 55 3.14 9.00 8.63
CA ILE A 55 2.09 8.90 7.61
C ILE A 55 1.11 10.08 7.76
N ALA A 56 0.63 10.36 8.98
CA ALA A 56 -0.29 11.48 9.23
C ALA A 56 0.32 12.82 8.83
N ALA A 57 1.60 13.07 9.16
CA ALA A 57 2.31 14.29 8.79
C ALA A 57 2.41 14.48 7.27
N PHE A 58 2.74 13.42 6.52
CA PHE A 58 2.74 13.47 5.06
C PHE A 58 1.34 13.71 4.48
N LEU A 59 0.29 13.14 5.05
CA LEU A 59 -1.09 13.37 4.61
C LEU A 59 -1.56 14.81 4.83
N HIS A 60 -1.25 15.39 6.00
CA HIS A 60 -1.49 16.81 6.24
C HIS A 60 -0.67 17.69 5.29
N ALA A 61 0.60 17.34 5.05
CA ALA A 61 1.46 18.06 4.12
C ALA A 61 0.92 18.00 2.68
N THR A 62 0.39 16.86 2.24
CA THR A 62 -0.31 16.71 0.95
C THR A 62 -1.55 17.60 0.89
N ARG A 63 -2.37 17.63 1.95
CA ARG A 63 -3.58 18.47 1.99
C ARG A 63 -3.26 19.96 1.89
N LEU A 64 -2.10 20.37 2.40
CA LEU A 64 -1.57 21.73 2.33
C LEU A 64 -0.85 22.04 1.01
N GLY A 65 -0.68 21.06 0.12
CA GLY A 65 -0.01 21.23 -1.17
C GLY A 65 1.52 21.19 -1.11
N VAL A 66 2.10 20.68 -0.01
CA VAL A 66 3.56 20.48 0.10
C VAL A 66 4.02 19.26 -0.71
N PHE A 67 3.20 18.21 -0.71
CA PHE A 67 3.44 16.98 -1.48
C PHE A 67 2.23 16.65 -2.35
N GLU A 68 2.48 15.86 -3.38
CA GLU A 68 1.49 15.15 -4.16
C GLU A 68 1.54 13.67 -3.75
N LEU A 69 0.36 13.09 -3.51
CA LEU A 69 0.20 11.67 -3.21
C LEU A 69 -0.02 10.90 -4.51
N LEU A 70 0.75 9.84 -4.71
CA LEU A 70 0.70 9.00 -5.91
C LEU A 70 0.39 7.55 -5.55
N TRP A 71 -0.51 6.93 -6.31
CA TRP A 71 -0.85 5.51 -6.29
C TRP A 71 -0.12 4.82 -7.44
N ASN A 72 0.76 3.87 -7.11
CA ASN A 72 1.64 3.20 -8.06
C ASN A 72 1.27 1.72 -8.10
N VAL A 73 0.82 1.22 -9.26
CA VAL A 73 0.57 -0.21 -9.48
C VAL A 73 1.89 -0.88 -9.80
N LEU A 74 2.26 -1.88 -9.03
CA LEU A 74 3.55 -2.54 -9.08
C LEU A 74 3.44 -3.94 -9.66
N CYS A 75 4.50 -4.36 -10.35
CA CYS A 75 4.74 -5.77 -10.62
C CYS A 75 5.25 -6.48 -9.35
N PRO A 76 4.60 -7.55 -8.87
CA PRO A 76 5.07 -8.33 -7.72
C PRO A 76 6.47 -8.97 -7.93
N GLY A 77 6.80 -9.31 -9.17
CA GLY A 77 8.07 -9.96 -9.52
C GLY A 77 9.26 -9.01 -9.44
N CYS A 78 9.27 -7.96 -10.26
CA CYS A 78 10.41 -7.04 -10.36
C CYS A 78 10.27 -5.75 -9.51
N GLY A 79 9.08 -5.41 -9.03
CA GLY A 79 8.81 -4.13 -8.36
C GLY A 79 8.75 -2.95 -9.34
N GLY A 80 8.75 -3.20 -10.65
CA GLY A 80 8.55 -2.18 -11.67
C GLY A 80 7.14 -1.60 -11.61
N VAL A 81 7.03 -0.31 -11.92
CA VAL A 81 5.80 0.47 -11.75
C VAL A 81 5.07 0.45 -13.08
N LEU A 82 3.95 -0.25 -13.10
CA LEU A 82 3.16 -0.55 -14.29
C LEU A 82 2.18 0.57 -14.63
N ASP A 83 1.76 1.32 -13.62
CA ASP A 83 0.90 2.49 -13.75
C ASP A 83 1.07 3.40 -12.53
N ALA A 84 0.93 4.71 -12.72
CA ALA A 84 1.05 5.69 -11.65
C ALA A 84 0.02 6.80 -11.82
N SER A 85 -0.67 7.15 -10.74
CA SER A 85 -1.75 8.14 -10.79
C SER A 85 -1.92 8.90 -9.48
N ALA A 86 -2.43 10.13 -9.59
CA ALA A 86 -2.80 10.96 -8.45
C ALA A 86 -4.09 10.49 -7.75
N THR A 87 -4.91 9.66 -8.41
CA THR A 87 -6.15 9.13 -7.85
C THR A 87 -6.24 7.62 -8.02
N LEU A 88 -6.76 6.95 -7.01
CA LEU A 88 -6.99 5.50 -7.07
C LEU A 88 -8.10 5.15 -8.08
N LYS A 89 -8.92 6.11 -8.52
CA LYS A 89 -9.97 5.94 -9.55
C LYS A 89 -9.45 5.42 -10.89
N THR A 90 -8.19 5.72 -11.24
CA THR A 90 -7.59 5.24 -12.50
C THR A 90 -7.07 3.81 -12.40
N VAL A 91 -6.98 3.23 -11.20
CA VAL A 91 -6.64 1.82 -11.00
C VAL A 91 -7.88 0.97 -11.32
N ASN A 92 -8.17 0.82 -12.61
CA ASN A 92 -9.45 0.30 -13.09
C ASN A 92 -9.31 -0.87 -14.09
N ARG A 93 -8.09 -1.34 -14.35
CA ARG A 93 -7.85 -2.50 -15.21
C ARG A 93 -8.00 -3.79 -14.41
N ASP A 94 -8.64 -4.79 -15.01
CA ASP A 94 -8.79 -6.13 -14.42
C ASP A 94 -7.45 -6.85 -14.29
N GLU A 95 -6.50 -6.54 -15.17
CA GLU A 95 -5.17 -7.12 -15.21
C GLU A 95 -4.12 -6.09 -15.64
N TYR A 96 -2.95 -6.15 -15.01
CA TYR A 96 -1.76 -5.40 -15.40
C TYR A 96 -0.68 -6.38 -15.85
N HIS A 97 -0.07 -6.11 -17.00
CA HIS A 97 0.99 -6.93 -17.56
C HIS A 97 2.35 -6.28 -17.37
N CYS A 98 3.27 -6.98 -16.72
CA CYS A 98 4.65 -6.54 -16.60
C CYS A 98 5.48 -7.04 -17.79
N GLN A 99 5.97 -6.12 -18.59
CA GLN A 99 6.72 -6.44 -19.80
C GLN A 99 8.17 -6.88 -19.52
N LEU A 100 8.72 -6.52 -18.36
CA LEU A 100 10.02 -7.03 -17.91
C LEU A 100 9.93 -8.50 -17.44
N CYS A 101 8.82 -8.87 -16.78
CA CYS A 101 8.62 -10.23 -16.26
C CYS A 101 7.80 -11.15 -17.19
N ALA A 102 7.22 -10.61 -18.27
CA ALA A 102 6.26 -11.29 -19.15
C ALA A 102 5.08 -11.95 -18.40
N ALA A 103 4.58 -11.30 -17.35
CA ALA A 103 3.56 -11.85 -16.46
C ALA A 103 2.39 -10.89 -16.22
N GLY A 104 1.17 -11.43 -16.24
CA GLY A 104 -0.07 -10.73 -15.94
C GLY A 104 -0.51 -10.94 -14.50
N TYR A 105 -0.99 -9.86 -13.87
CA TYR A 105 -1.39 -9.86 -12.46
C TYR A 105 -2.72 -9.12 -12.27
N LYS A 106 -3.60 -9.70 -11.45
CA LYS A 106 -4.80 -9.02 -10.99
C LYS A 106 -4.44 -8.09 -9.82
N PRO A 107 -4.78 -6.80 -9.88
CA PRO A 107 -4.39 -5.84 -8.84
C PRO A 107 -5.05 -6.19 -7.50
N THR A 108 -4.24 -6.24 -6.45
CA THR A 108 -4.71 -6.29 -5.04
C THR A 108 -4.14 -5.11 -4.29
N LEU A 109 -4.95 -4.50 -3.41
CA LEU A 109 -4.50 -3.32 -2.65
C LEU A 109 -3.50 -3.65 -1.53
N ASP A 110 -3.41 -4.92 -1.17
CA ASP A 110 -2.56 -5.42 -0.10
C ASP A 110 -1.08 -5.26 -0.42
N GLU A 111 -0.69 -5.47 -1.68
CA GLU A 111 0.71 -5.64 -2.09
C GLU A 111 1.05 -4.94 -3.41
N MET A 112 0.12 -4.87 -4.37
CA MET A 112 0.42 -4.33 -5.70
C MET A 112 0.28 -2.83 -5.81
N VAL A 113 -0.39 -2.15 -4.88
CA VAL A 113 -0.59 -0.69 -4.97
C VAL A 113 0.21 0.00 -3.87
N GLU A 114 1.28 0.65 -4.28
CA GLU A 114 2.16 1.46 -3.44
C GLU A 114 1.68 2.91 -3.39
N VAL A 115 1.70 3.51 -2.21
CA VAL A 115 1.48 4.94 -2.01
C VAL A 115 2.82 5.61 -1.76
N THR A 116 3.10 6.65 -2.55
CA THR A 116 4.29 7.49 -2.36
C THR A 116 3.94 8.97 -2.34
N PHE A 117 4.88 9.79 -1.87
CA PHE A 117 4.74 11.24 -1.79
C PHE A 117 5.86 11.91 -2.58
N THR A 118 5.51 12.80 -3.51
CA THR A 118 6.48 13.59 -4.29
C THR A 118 6.31 15.06 -3.94
N VAL A 119 7.41 15.78 -3.70
CA VAL A 119 7.32 17.21 -3.37
C VAL A 119 6.59 17.98 -4.48
N ASN A 120 5.71 18.91 -4.12
CA ASN A 120 5.02 19.70 -5.12
C ASN A 120 6.01 20.67 -5.81
N PRO A 121 5.97 20.84 -7.15
CA PRO A 121 6.88 21.73 -7.85
C PRO A 121 6.77 23.21 -7.43
N ARG A 122 5.64 23.64 -6.84
CA ARG A 122 5.49 24.98 -6.26
C ARG A 122 6.29 25.17 -4.98
N VAL A 123 6.59 24.10 -4.26
CA VAL A 123 7.43 24.12 -3.06
C VAL A 123 8.90 23.96 -3.43
N ARG A 124 9.22 22.96 -4.24
CA ARG A 124 10.58 22.73 -4.77
C ARG A 124 10.48 21.94 -6.06
N ARG A 125 10.91 22.52 -7.18
CA ARG A 125 11.03 21.81 -8.44
C ARG A 125 12.23 20.85 -8.39
N ILE A 126 12.02 19.60 -8.75
CA ILE A 126 13.06 18.56 -8.86
C ILE A 126 13.07 17.98 -10.27
N ALA A 127 14.18 17.36 -10.68
CA ALA A 127 14.31 16.77 -12.02
C ALA A 127 13.21 15.73 -12.33
N ALA A 128 12.74 14.97 -11.33
CA ALA A 128 11.68 13.98 -11.53
C ALA A 128 10.29 14.56 -11.87
N HIS A 129 10.08 15.87 -11.74
CA HIS A 129 8.87 16.52 -12.28
C HIS A 129 8.86 16.56 -13.81
N ASP A 130 10.02 16.35 -14.44
CA ASP A 130 10.18 16.18 -15.87
C ASP A 130 11.05 14.94 -16.15
N PRO A 131 10.46 13.72 -16.04
CA PRO A 131 11.20 12.45 -16.12
C PRO A 131 12.06 12.29 -17.38
N ASP A 132 11.69 12.93 -18.48
CA ASP A 132 12.43 12.88 -19.74
C ASP A 132 13.77 13.65 -19.69
N THR A 133 14.02 14.40 -18.61
CA THR A 133 15.31 15.08 -18.37
C THR A 133 16.25 14.28 -17.48
N LEU A 134 15.78 13.18 -16.86
CA LEU A 134 16.60 12.37 -15.97
C LEU A 134 17.67 11.60 -16.75
N PRO A 135 18.89 11.45 -16.23
CA PRO A 135 19.81 10.42 -16.73
C PRO A 135 19.19 9.03 -16.63
N GLU A 136 19.58 8.11 -17.51
CA GLU A 136 19.05 6.73 -17.59
C GLU A 136 18.95 6.04 -16.21
N VAL A 137 20.05 6.02 -15.45
CA VAL A 137 20.11 5.38 -14.12
C VAL A 137 19.14 6.02 -13.13
N GLU A 138 18.96 7.35 -13.19
CA GLU A 138 18.04 8.06 -12.31
C GLU A 138 16.58 7.89 -12.75
N TYR A 139 16.31 7.70 -14.04
CA TYR A 139 14.99 7.29 -14.52
C TYR A 139 14.61 5.92 -13.94
N TYR A 140 15.51 4.94 -14.02
CA TYR A 140 15.29 3.62 -13.42
C TYR A 140 15.03 3.71 -11.90
N ARG A 141 15.82 4.53 -11.20
CA ARG A 141 15.73 4.69 -9.75
C ARG A 141 14.46 5.40 -9.28
N GLN A 142 14.09 6.50 -9.93
CA GLN A 142 13.05 7.40 -9.44
C GLN A 142 11.69 7.15 -10.08
N ILE A 143 11.64 6.58 -11.29
CA ILE A 143 10.42 6.47 -12.10
C ILE A 143 10.02 5.02 -12.28
N PHE A 144 10.93 4.17 -12.75
CA PHE A 144 10.58 2.80 -13.14
C PHE A 144 10.40 1.86 -11.94
N TRP A 145 11.40 1.71 -11.08
CA TRP A 145 11.28 0.82 -9.92
C TRP A 145 10.53 1.48 -8.77
N SER A 146 9.78 0.67 -8.02
CA SER A 146 9.08 1.13 -6.83
C SER A 146 10.05 1.53 -5.73
N SER A 147 9.54 2.34 -4.81
CA SER A 147 10.28 2.70 -3.60
C SER A 147 10.50 1.48 -2.67
N GLY A 148 9.74 0.40 -2.87
CA GLY A 148 9.92 -0.91 -2.25
C GLY A 148 11.12 -1.73 -2.75
N VAL A 149 11.76 -1.34 -3.86
CA VAL A 149 13.03 -1.94 -4.30
C VAL A 149 14.18 -1.26 -3.58
N ASP A 150 14.98 -2.01 -2.83
CA ASP A 150 16.15 -1.49 -2.12
C ASP A 150 17.37 -1.40 -3.06
N LEU A 151 17.31 -0.39 -3.92
CA LEU A 151 18.33 -0.11 -4.92
C LEU A 151 19.62 0.43 -4.26
N PRO A 152 20.81 -0.07 -4.65
CA PRO A 152 22.08 0.43 -4.14
C PRO A 152 22.33 1.89 -4.55
N GLU A 153 23.22 2.56 -3.82
CA GLU A 153 23.64 3.93 -4.13
C GLU A 153 24.36 4.01 -5.48
N ALA A 154 25.30 3.09 -5.73
CA ALA A 154 25.99 2.91 -7.02
C ALA A 154 25.17 2.04 -8.00
N LEU A 155 23.92 2.44 -8.28
CA LEU A 155 23.03 1.67 -9.16
C LEU A 155 23.57 1.52 -10.57
N GLY A 156 24.26 2.54 -11.10
CA GLY A 156 24.87 2.48 -12.44
C GLY A 156 25.84 1.31 -12.58
N ASP A 157 26.70 1.08 -11.57
CA ASP A 157 27.64 -0.03 -11.56
C ASP A 157 26.89 -1.37 -11.54
N SER A 158 25.88 -1.48 -10.67
CA SER A 158 25.06 -2.70 -10.57
C SER A 158 24.30 -3.01 -11.86
N ILE A 159 23.74 -2.00 -12.54
CA ILE A 159 23.07 -2.18 -13.84
C ILE A 159 24.10 -2.54 -14.92
N GLY A 160 25.26 -1.89 -14.92
CA GLY A 160 26.35 -2.15 -15.86
C GLY A 160 26.84 -3.59 -15.83
N GLU A 161 26.81 -4.24 -14.65
CA GLU A 161 27.24 -5.63 -14.51
C GLU A 161 26.42 -6.68 -15.28
N PHE A 162 25.19 -6.34 -15.67
CA PHE A 162 24.33 -7.21 -16.48
C PHE A 162 23.87 -6.54 -17.78
N THR A 163 24.39 -5.37 -18.13
CA THR A 163 24.04 -4.66 -19.37
C THR A 163 25.04 -4.99 -20.47
N ILE A 164 24.54 -5.42 -21.62
CA ILE A 164 25.33 -5.64 -22.84
C ILE A 164 25.58 -4.29 -23.53
N ASP A 165 24.51 -3.52 -23.72
CA ASP A 165 24.54 -2.17 -24.30
C ASP A 165 23.24 -1.43 -23.95
N SER A 166 23.27 -0.10 -23.93
CA SER A 166 22.09 0.77 -23.77
C SER A 166 22.23 2.01 -24.64
N ILE A 167 21.09 2.57 -25.05
CA ILE A 167 21.08 3.80 -25.85
C ILE A 167 19.84 4.64 -25.53
N GLU A 168 20.02 5.95 -25.44
CA GLU A 168 18.91 6.91 -25.41
C GLU A 168 18.51 7.26 -26.85
N LEU A 169 17.22 7.12 -27.18
CA LEU A 169 16.71 7.37 -28.52
C LEU A 169 15.56 8.40 -28.47
N PRO A 170 15.76 9.63 -28.97
CA PRO A 170 14.73 10.66 -29.06
C PRO A 170 13.50 10.24 -29.91
N PRO A 171 12.35 10.94 -29.76
CA PRO A 171 11.17 10.70 -30.58
C PRO A 171 11.47 10.76 -32.09
N GLY A 172 11.02 9.77 -32.85
CA GLY A 172 11.19 9.72 -34.31
C GLY A 172 12.56 9.24 -34.80
N GLU A 173 13.51 9.00 -33.90
CA GLU A 173 14.86 8.60 -34.27
C GLU A 173 15.02 7.08 -34.46
N ARG A 174 16.13 6.71 -35.11
CA ARG A 174 16.52 5.32 -35.40
C ARG A 174 17.99 5.12 -35.08
N ALA A 175 18.31 3.95 -34.52
CA ALA A 175 19.67 3.54 -34.24
C ALA A 175 19.93 2.11 -34.72
N VAL A 176 21.20 1.81 -35.01
CA VAL A 176 21.66 0.46 -35.35
C VAL A 176 22.86 0.13 -34.48
N LEU A 177 22.71 -0.88 -33.61
CA LEU A 177 23.78 -1.37 -32.74
C LEU A 177 24.41 -2.63 -33.35
N SER A 178 25.73 -2.75 -33.23
CA SER A 178 26.47 -3.96 -33.59
C SER A 178 27.02 -4.59 -32.33
N LEU A 179 26.43 -5.72 -31.94
CA LEU A 179 26.61 -6.34 -30.63
C LEU A 179 27.16 -7.76 -30.78
N GLN A 180 27.69 -8.30 -29.68
CA GLN A 180 28.04 -9.71 -29.58
C GLN A 180 27.15 -10.37 -28.53
N LEU A 181 26.27 -11.28 -28.97
CA LEU A 181 25.36 -11.98 -28.05
C LEU A 181 26.11 -13.07 -27.27
N PRO A 182 26.00 -13.08 -25.93
CA PRO A 182 26.52 -14.15 -25.08
C PRO A 182 25.60 -15.38 -25.13
N LYS A 183 26.05 -16.53 -24.60
CA LYS A 183 25.23 -17.76 -24.50
C LYS A 183 24.37 -17.72 -23.23
N ASP A 184 23.49 -16.73 -23.17
CA ASP A 184 22.62 -16.45 -22.04
C ASP A 184 21.23 -16.01 -22.50
N PHE A 185 20.27 -15.98 -21.58
CA PHE A 185 18.98 -15.37 -21.85
C PHE A 185 19.08 -13.85 -21.76
N VAL A 186 18.72 -13.15 -22.84
CA VAL A 186 18.86 -11.69 -22.96
C VAL A 186 17.49 -11.03 -23.08
N ILE A 187 17.32 -9.88 -22.44
CA ILE A 187 16.11 -9.07 -22.49
C ILE A 187 16.49 -7.71 -23.05
N LEU A 188 15.93 -7.33 -24.20
CA LEU A 188 15.86 -5.92 -24.57
C LEU A 188 14.67 -5.32 -23.83
N PHE A 189 14.89 -4.27 -23.04
CA PHE A 189 13.85 -3.64 -22.24
C PHE A 189 13.96 -2.12 -22.30
N ASP A 190 12.83 -1.45 -22.49
CA ASP A 190 12.69 0.00 -22.37
C ASP A 190 11.78 0.36 -21.19
N PRO A 191 12.28 1.08 -20.16
CA PRO A 191 11.50 1.46 -18.99
C PRO A 191 10.49 2.57 -19.27
N VAL A 192 10.60 3.28 -20.40
CA VAL A 192 9.75 4.44 -20.69
C VAL A 192 8.42 4.01 -21.30
N THR A 193 8.45 3.15 -22.33
CA THR A 193 7.26 2.60 -22.99
C THR A 193 6.84 1.26 -22.41
N HIS A 194 7.64 0.69 -21.50
CA HIS A 194 7.54 -0.69 -21.06
C HIS A 194 7.64 -1.68 -22.23
N GLY A 195 8.34 -1.35 -23.32
CA GLY A 195 8.56 -2.29 -24.42
C GLY A 195 9.61 -3.35 -24.05
N SER A 196 9.39 -4.61 -24.43
CA SER A 196 10.39 -5.67 -24.24
C SER A 196 10.48 -6.64 -25.41
N GLN A 197 11.65 -7.28 -25.53
CA GLN A 197 11.89 -8.43 -26.41
C GLN A 197 12.80 -9.42 -25.70
N PHE A 198 12.32 -10.65 -25.55
CA PHE A 198 13.06 -11.75 -24.96
C PHE A 198 13.86 -12.51 -26.02
N ILE A 199 15.12 -12.79 -25.76
CA ILE A 199 16.04 -13.45 -26.67
C ILE A 199 16.68 -14.64 -25.94
N ASP A 200 16.28 -15.84 -26.33
CA ASP A 200 16.89 -17.09 -25.85
C ASP A 200 18.12 -17.41 -26.71
N VAL A 201 19.31 -17.06 -26.22
CA VAL A 201 20.57 -17.25 -26.95
C VAL A 201 21.17 -18.61 -26.62
N LYS A 202 21.03 -19.57 -27.54
CA LYS A 202 21.43 -20.96 -27.33
C LYS A 202 22.00 -21.63 -28.58
N GLY A 203 22.54 -22.84 -28.39
CA GLY A 203 23.20 -23.60 -29.45
C GLY A 203 24.68 -23.23 -29.64
N GLU A 204 25.24 -23.65 -30.77
CA GLU A 204 26.64 -23.41 -31.12
C GLU A 204 26.87 -21.96 -31.58
N PRO A 205 28.00 -21.33 -31.20
CA PRO A 205 28.34 -19.99 -31.66
C PRO A 205 28.41 -19.87 -33.19
N THR A 206 27.92 -18.76 -33.73
CA THR A 206 27.96 -18.46 -35.15
C THR A 206 28.82 -17.23 -35.46
N ARG A 207 29.44 -17.22 -36.65
CA ARG A 207 30.08 -16.03 -37.25
C ARG A 207 29.14 -15.28 -38.19
N GLU A 208 28.00 -15.87 -38.52
CA GLU A 208 26.99 -15.23 -39.36
C GLU A 208 26.33 -14.09 -38.60
N ARG A 209 26.20 -12.94 -39.26
CA ARG A 209 25.55 -11.76 -38.66
C ARG A 209 24.04 -11.97 -38.62
N GLN A 210 23.50 -12.04 -37.41
CA GLN A 210 22.06 -12.11 -37.16
C GLN A 210 21.47 -10.70 -37.10
N THR A 211 20.19 -10.52 -37.41
CA THR A 211 19.51 -9.21 -37.38
C THR A 211 18.24 -9.28 -36.56
N LEU A 212 17.98 -8.25 -35.76
CA LEU A 212 16.74 -8.05 -35.02
C LEU A 212 16.29 -6.59 -35.19
N SER A 213 14.99 -6.34 -35.34
CA SER A 213 14.44 -5.00 -35.52
C SER A 213 13.29 -4.77 -34.57
N ILE A 214 13.33 -3.66 -33.83
CA ILE A 214 12.38 -3.33 -32.77
C ILE A 214 11.89 -1.90 -32.98
N VAL A 215 10.58 -1.73 -32.81
CA VAL A 215 9.90 -0.43 -32.96
C VAL A 215 9.18 -0.12 -31.66
N PHE A 216 9.67 0.87 -30.93
CA PHE A 216 9.00 1.37 -29.72
C PHE A 216 7.83 2.27 -30.12
N ASN A 217 6.66 2.00 -29.58
CA ASN A 217 5.44 2.77 -29.83
C ASN A 217 4.52 2.70 -28.60
N LYS A 218 3.36 3.36 -28.63
CA LYS A 218 2.43 3.40 -27.49
C LYS A 218 1.70 2.07 -27.22
N VAL A 219 1.69 1.15 -28.16
CA VAL A 219 1.01 -0.15 -28.05
C VAL A 219 2.01 -1.19 -27.57
N THR A 220 1.87 -1.59 -26.32
CA THR A 220 2.59 -2.72 -25.73
C THR A 220 1.89 -4.03 -26.09
N ALA A 221 2.35 -4.67 -27.16
CA ALA A 221 1.95 -6.05 -27.47
C ALA A 221 2.88 -7.02 -26.72
N PRO A 222 2.37 -8.13 -26.14
CA PRO A 222 3.23 -9.18 -25.62
C PRO A 222 4.14 -9.70 -26.73
N VAL A 223 5.44 -9.58 -26.55
CA VAL A 223 6.42 -10.04 -27.54
C VAL A 223 6.90 -11.43 -27.14
N GLY A 224 6.76 -12.39 -28.05
CA GLY A 224 7.25 -13.75 -27.83
C GLY A 224 8.78 -13.81 -27.75
N THR A 225 9.30 -14.88 -27.17
CA THR A 225 10.74 -15.14 -27.13
C THR A 225 11.26 -15.52 -28.51
N VAL A 226 12.29 -14.81 -28.98
CA VAL A 226 13.03 -15.17 -30.19
C VAL A 226 14.23 -16.02 -29.81
N THR A 227 14.51 -17.09 -30.55
CA THR A 227 15.73 -17.89 -30.38
C THR A 227 16.83 -17.38 -31.30
N MET A 228 18.03 -17.15 -30.77
CA MET A 228 19.22 -16.78 -31.53
C MET A 228 20.42 -17.63 -31.13
N ARG A 229 21.50 -17.61 -31.93
CA ARG A 229 22.77 -18.25 -31.57
C ARG A 229 23.75 -17.24 -30.95
N PRO A 230 24.66 -17.67 -30.06
CA PRO A 230 25.74 -16.79 -29.59
C PRO A 230 26.55 -16.30 -30.80
N GLY A 231 26.78 -15.00 -30.92
CA GLY A 231 27.34 -14.47 -32.17
C GLY A 231 27.06 -12.99 -32.42
N PRO A 232 27.53 -12.46 -33.57
CA PRO A 232 27.28 -11.08 -33.96
C PRO A 232 25.78 -10.81 -34.20
N LEU A 233 25.27 -9.74 -33.59
CA LEU A 233 23.92 -9.22 -33.78
C LEU A 233 23.96 -7.79 -34.33
N ARG A 234 23.17 -7.54 -35.38
CA ARG A 234 22.80 -6.20 -35.82
C ARG A 234 21.39 -5.88 -35.31
N LEU A 235 21.29 -5.02 -34.31
CA LEU A 235 20.02 -4.60 -33.72
C LEU A 235 19.60 -3.25 -34.29
N SER A 236 18.45 -3.19 -34.96
CA SER A 236 17.85 -1.95 -35.43
C SER A 236 16.75 -1.51 -34.46
N LEU A 237 16.83 -0.29 -33.96
CA LEU A 237 15.87 0.31 -33.05
C LEU A 237 15.23 1.52 -33.72
N GLU A 238 13.92 1.66 -33.60
CA GLU A 238 13.16 2.82 -34.08
C GLU A 238 12.22 3.30 -32.96
N ASN A 239 12.28 4.59 -32.64
CA ASN A 239 11.36 5.21 -31.71
C ASN A 239 10.22 5.90 -32.47
N ARG A 240 9.01 5.32 -32.40
CA ARG A 240 7.76 5.92 -32.91
C ARG A 240 6.84 6.41 -31.78
N ALA A 241 7.32 6.43 -30.54
CA ALA A 241 6.63 7.10 -29.44
C ALA A 241 6.79 8.63 -29.57
N ASP A 242 5.99 9.36 -28.80
CA ASP A 242 6.03 10.82 -28.69
C ASP A 242 7.01 11.32 -27.61
N ARG A 243 7.79 10.40 -27.04
CA ARG A 243 8.79 10.65 -26.00
C ARG A 243 10.05 9.84 -26.27
N ARG A 244 11.16 10.19 -25.61
CA ARG A 244 12.39 9.40 -25.71
C ARG A 244 12.17 7.97 -25.22
N VAL A 245 13.04 7.06 -25.64
CA VAL A 245 13.13 5.70 -25.10
C VAL A 245 14.53 5.43 -24.62
N LEU A 246 14.66 4.54 -23.63
CA LEU A 246 15.90 4.15 -22.98
C LEU A 246 16.10 2.62 -23.08
N PRO A 247 16.13 2.04 -24.30
CA PRO A 247 16.33 0.61 -24.46
C PRO A 247 17.70 0.16 -23.96
N ALA A 248 17.68 -0.85 -23.10
CA ALA A 248 18.87 -1.55 -22.63
C ALA A 248 18.76 -3.05 -22.92
N LEU A 249 19.88 -3.68 -23.29
CA LEU A 249 20.00 -5.13 -23.41
C LEU A 249 20.59 -5.68 -22.13
N TRP A 250 19.81 -6.47 -21.41
CA TRP A 250 20.19 -7.07 -20.14
C TRP A 250 20.34 -8.58 -20.24
N ILE A 251 21.34 -9.11 -19.56
CA ILE A 251 21.47 -10.54 -19.29
C ILE A 251 20.55 -10.89 -18.12
N ALA A 252 19.57 -11.77 -18.34
CA ALA A 252 18.63 -12.22 -17.32
C ALA A 252 19.25 -13.28 -16.39
N GLY A 253 20.36 -12.92 -15.74
CA GLY A 253 21.12 -13.79 -14.84
C GLY A 253 20.96 -13.44 -13.37
N ASP A 254 21.76 -14.10 -12.52
CA ASP A 254 21.71 -13.97 -11.06
C ASP A 254 21.89 -12.53 -10.57
N LYS A 255 22.67 -11.71 -11.27
CA LYS A 255 22.93 -10.31 -10.89
C LYS A 255 21.67 -9.45 -10.96
N LEU A 256 20.90 -9.58 -12.04
CA LEU A 256 19.60 -8.92 -12.18
C LEU A 256 18.64 -9.43 -11.10
N HIS A 257 18.58 -10.75 -10.88
CA HIS A 257 17.75 -11.33 -9.82
C HIS A 257 18.13 -10.84 -8.43
N HIS A 258 19.43 -10.68 -8.14
CA HIS A 258 19.92 -10.17 -6.87
C HIS A 258 19.50 -8.71 -6.64
N LEU A 259 19.65 -7.86 -7.66
CA LEU A 259 19.20 -6.46 -7.61
C LEU A 259 17.69 -6.39 -7.31
N LEU A 260 16.89 -7.17 -8.04
CA LEU A 260 15.44 -7.19 -7.90
C LEU A 260 14.98 -7.91 -6.62
N GLY A 261 15.77 -8.81 -6.05
CA GLY A 261 15.42 -9.55 -4.84
C GLY A 261 15.50 -8.71 -3.56
N ARG A 262 16.21 -7.57 -3.60
CA ARG A 262 16.31 -6.66 -2.45
C ARG A 262 15.04 -5.85 -2.28
N ARG A 263 14.21 -6.25 -1.30
CA ARG A 263 12.92 -5.62 -1.00
C ARG A 263 12.94 -4.95 0.37
N ARG A 264 12.19 -3.86 0.48
CA ARG A 264 11.86 -3.21 1.75
C ARG A 264 10.35 -2.95 1.84
N PRO A 265 9.80 -2.83 3.06
CA PRO A 265 8.40 -2.45 3.24
C PRO A 265 8.10 -1.09 2.61
N PHE A 266 6.88 -0.92 2.12
CA PHE A 266 6.35 0.35 1.62
C PHE A 266 4.91 0.53 2.07
N LEU A 267 4.41 1.76 2.00
CA LEU A 267 3.02 2.06 2.34
C LEU A 267 2.10 1.53 1.24
N THR A 268 1.26 0.56 1.56
CA THR A 268 0.32 -0.03 0.60
C THR A 268 -1.02 0.71 0.61
N ALA A 269 -1.78 0.59 -0.48
CA ALA A 269 -3.12 1.17 -0.56
C ALA A 269 -4.04 0.64 0.54
N LYS A 270 -3.98 -0.66 0.87
CA LYS A 270 -4.72 -1.23 2.01
C LYS A 270 -4.41 -0.48 3.30
N ARG A 271 -3.12 -0.30 3.61
CA ARG A 271 -2.68 0.33 4.85
C ARG A 271 -3.10 1.80 4.91
N LEU A 272 -3.09 2.51 3.78
CA LEU A 272 -3.56 3.88 3.72
C LEU A 272 -5.10 4.00 3.84
N LEU A 273 -5.86 3.14 3.16
CA LEU A 273 -7.33 3.12 3.21
C LEU A 273 -7.88 2.74 4.60
N THR A 274 -7.05 2.11 5.43
CA THR A 274 -7.36 1.74 6.82
C THR A 274 -6.74 2.71 7.83
N ASN A 275 -6.17 3.83 7.37
CA ASN A 275 -5.63 4.87 8.22
C ASN A 275 -6.69 5.94 8.52
N GLN A 276 -6.89 6.25 9.81
CA GLN A 276 -7.91 7.21 10.25
C GLN A 276 -7.67 8.63 9.68
N THR A 277 -6.43 9.12 9.73
CA THR A 277 -6.08 10.46 9.21
C THR A 277 -6.39 10.58 7.72
N PHE A 278 -6.11 9.53 6.94
CA PHE A 278 -6.46 9.51 5.51
C PHE A 278 -7.97 9.61 5.30
N ARG A 279 -8.75 8.81 6.03
CA ARG A 279 -10.22 8.85 5.94
C ARG A 279 -10.79 10.19 6.36
N ASP A 280 -10.17 10.90 7.30
CA ASP A 280 -10.63 12.22 7.72
C ASP A 280 -10.31 13.31 6.70
N LEU A 281 -9.14 13.25 6.05
CA LEU A 281 -8.68 14.28 5.12
C LEU A 281 -9.15 14.09 3.67
N PHE A 282 -9.43 12.85 3.21
CA PHE A 282 -9.64 12.50 1.80
C PHE A 282 -10.99 11.82 1.49
N ARG A 283 -12.04 12.16 2.25
CA ARG A 283 -13.37 11.50 2.25
C ARG A 283 -13.99 11.24 0.87
N THR A 284 -13.92 12.22 -0.04
CA THR A 284 -14.73 12.25 -1.27
C THR A 284 -14.02 11.77 -2.54
N ASP A 285 -12.69 11.67 -2.55
CA ASP A 285 -11.92 11.60 -3.82
C ASP A 285 -11.13 10.31 -4.04
N THR A 286 -11.29 9.33 -3.16
CA THR A 286 -10.43 8.15 -3.19
C THR A 286 -10.93 7.09 -4.18
N LEU A 287 -12.22 6.75 -4.18
CA LEU A 287 -12.79 5.67 -5.01
C LEU A 287 -13.90 6.20 -5.93
N ASP A 288 -14.06 5.61 -7.10
CA ASP A 288 -15.22 5.88 -7.96
C ASP A 288 -16.49 5.15 -7.44
N VAL A 289 -17.70 5.53 -7.90
CA VAL A 289 -18.96 4.86 -7.51
C VAL A 289 -18.93 3.39 -7.91
N ASP A 290 -18.47 3.13 -9.13
CA ASP A 290 -18.53 1.79 -9.73
C ASP A 290 -17.27 0.95 -9.48
N GLN A 291 -16.25 1.55 -8.85
CA GLN A 291 -14.98 0.90 -8.61
C GLN A 291 -15.06 -0.08 -7.44
N ARG A 292 -14.55 -1.29 -7.65
CA ARG A 292 -14.51 -2.35 -6.63
C ARG A 292 -13.09 -2.87 -6.56
N LEU A 293 -12.36 -2.45 -5.53
CA LEU A 293 -10.98 -2.88 -5.35
C LEU A 293 -10.90 -4.01 -4.35
N LYS A 294 -10.25 -5.10 -4.78
CA LYS A 294 -10.10 -6.30 -3.97
C LYS A 294 -9.02 -6.10 -2.91
N ILE A 295 -9.40 -6.35 -1.67
CA ILE A 295 -8.50 -6.53 -0.54
C ILE A 295 -8.53 -8.02 -0.17
N THR A 296 -7.37 -8.68 -0.20
CA THR A 296 -7.26 -10.11 0.07
C THR A 296 -7.38 -10.42 1.55
N SER A 297 -6.90 -9.52 2.42
CA SER A 297 -7.06 -9.66 3.86
C SER A 297 -7.27 -8.32 4.56
N LEU A 298 -8.41 -8.16 5.23
CA LEU A 298 -8.70 -7.05 6.13
C LEU A 298 -9.36 -7.56 7.41
N THR A 299 -8.95 -7.02 8.55
CA THR A 299 -9.54 -7.36 9.84
C THR A 299 -10.63 -6.36 10.21
N PHE A 300 -11.82 -6.86 10.51
CA PHE A 300 -12.95 -6.09 10.99
C PHE A 300 -13.16 -6.32 12.48
N LEU A 301 -13.39 -5.23 13.20
CA LEU A 301 -13.80 -5.23 14.60
C LEU A 301 -15.18 -4.58 14.69
N PHE A 302 -16.13 -5.28 15.28
CA PHE A 302 -17.45 -4.76 15.62
C PHE A 302 -17.59 -4.70 17.14
N THR A 303 -18.08 -3.56 17.64
CA THR A 303 -18.50 -3.41 19.04
C THR A 303 -20.02 -3.26 19.12
N ASP A 304 -20.58 -3.53 20.29
CA ASP A 304 -21.97 -3.26 20.64
C ASP A 304 -22.05 -3.08 22.15
N LEU A 305 -22.89 -2.16 22.62
CA LEU A 305 -23.07 -1.91 24.04
C LEU A 305 -24.23 -2.75 24.57
N LYS A 306 -23.93 -3.68 25.49
CA LYS A 306 -24.94 -4.57 26.03
C LYS A 306 -25.98 -3.79 26.84
N GLY A 307 -27.25 -3.92 26.46
CA GLY A 307 -28.36 -3.39 27.23
C GLY A 307 -28.51 -1.88 27.13
N SER A 308 -28.02 -1.27 26.05
CA SER A 308 -28.11 0.17 25.80
C SER A 308 -29.54 0.72 25.86
N THR A 309 -30.54 0.00 25.34
CA THR A 309 -31.95 0.40 25.46
C THR A 309 -32.38 0.53 26.92
N ALA A 310 -32.09 -0.48 27.75
CA ALA A 310 -32.45 -0.46 29.17
C ALA A 310 -31.64 0.58 29.97
N LEU A 311 -30.42 0.88 29.53
CA LEU A 311 -29.62 1.98 30.05
C LEU A 311 -30.31 3.32 29.76
N TYR A 312 -30.73 3.56 28.52
CA TYR A 312 -31.38 4.82 28.09
C TYR A 312 -32.67 5.09 28.86
N GLU A 313 -33.50 4.06 29.05
CA GLU A 313 -34.73 4.16 29.85
C GLU A 313 -34.44 4.50 31.33
N ARG A 314 -33.37 3.95 31.90
CA ARG A 314 -33.05 4.13 33.33
C ARG A 314 -32.44 5.49 33.65
N VAL A 315 -31.53 5.99 32.81
CA VAL A 315 -30.77 7.22 33.09
C VAL A 315 -31.32 8.46 32.37
N GLY A 316 -32.23 8.27 31.41
CA GLY A 316 -32.79 9.32 30.56
C GLY A 316 -31.84 9.76 29.44
N ASP A 317 -32.43 10.33 28.39
CA ASP A 317 -31.74 10.58 27.10
C ASP A 317 -30.49 11.46 27.21
N LEU A 318 -30.51 12.50 28.04
CA LEU A 318 -29.36 13.42 28.17
C LEU A 318 -28.14 12.73 28.80
N VAL A 319 -28.34 12.02 29.91
CA VAL A 319 -27.26 11.31 30.61
C VAL A 319 -26.76 10.15 29.76
N ALA A 320 -27.68 9.45 29.09
CA ALA A 320 -27.36 8.40 28.12
C ALA A 320 -26.50 8.94 26.97
N TYR A 321 -26.85 10.09 26.40
CA TYR A 321 -26.12 10.71 25.31
C TYR A 321 -24.67 11.05 25.72
N ASP A 322 -24.47 11.68 26.88
CA ASP A 322 -23.13 12.02 27.36
C ASP A 322 -22.29 10.75 27.61
N LEU A 323 -22.91 9.70 28.15
CA LEU A 323 -22.26 8.41 28.40
C LEU A 323 -21.85 7.72 27.09
N VAL A 324 -22.73 7.69 26.09
CA VAL A 324 -22.45 7.12 24.77
C VAL A 324 -21.38 7.93 24.04
N ARG A 325 -21.37 9.26 24.20
CA ARG A 325 -20.35 10.13 23.61
C ARG A 325 -18.97 9.87 24.22
N GLU A 326 -18.86 9.77 25.54
CA GLU A 326 -17.60 9.40 26.21
C GLU A 326 -17.14 8.01 25.76
N HIS A 327 -18.06 7.06 25.70
CA HIS A 327 -17.82 5.72 25.18
C HIS A 327 -17.20 5.75 23.77
N PHE A 328 -17.81 6.47 22.83
CA PHE A 328 -17.29 6.59 21.47
C PHE A 328 -15.92 7.25 21.41
N HIS A 329 -15.69 8.30 22.21
CA HIS A 329 -14.40 8.98 22.25
C HIS A 329 -13.27 8.01 22.60
N VAL A 330 -13.47 7.20 23.64
CA VAL A 330 -12.49 6.17 24.04
C VAL A 330 -12.30 5.11 22.96
N LEU A 331 -13.38 4.62 22.35
CA LEU A 331 -13.25 3.66 21.26
C LEU A 331 -12.45 4.22 20.09
N TYR A 332 -12.69 5.47 19.71
CA TYR A 332 -12.00 6.11 18.60
C TYR A 332 -10.51 6.28 18.89
N ASP A 333 -10.17 6.70 20.12
CA ASP A 333 -8.79 6.85 20.55
C ASP A 333 -8.05 5.51 20.55
N VAL A 334 -8.68 4.44 21.04
CA VAL A 334 -8.08 3.10 21.04
C VAL A 334 -7.89 2.58 19.61
N VAL A 335 -8.89 2.71 18.73
CA VAL A 335 -8.77 2.31 17.31
C VAL A 335 -7.59 3.03 16.67
N ARG A 336 -7.48 4.35 16.87
CA ARG A 336 -6.41 5.17 16.29
C ARG A 336 -5.04 4.78 16.86
N ALA A 337 -4.94 4.56 18.16
CA ALA A 337 -3.69 4.18 18.82
C ALA A 337 -3.17 2.82 18.34
N GLU A 338 -4.06 1.91 17.96
CA GLU A 338 -3.72 0.61 17.38
C GLU A 338 -3.69 0.62 15.84
N ALA A 339 -3.48 1.79 15.23
CA ALA A 339 -3.33 1.95 13.78
C ALA A 339 -4.52 1.42 12.94
N GLY A 340 -5.72 1.43 13.52
CA GLY A 340 -6.96 1.16 12.81
C GLY A 340 -7.68 2.42 12.36
N ALA A 341 -8.83 2.21 11.74
CA ALA A 341 -9.77 3.27 11.42
C ALA A 341 -11.20 2.88 11.69
N VAL A 342 -11.98 3.84 12.18
CA VAL A 342 -13.43 3.71 12.33
C VAL A 342 -14.06 3.92 10.96
N VAL A 343 -14.83 2.92 10.53
CA VAL A 343 -15.55 2.96 9.26
C VAL A 343 -16.83 3.77 9.43
N LYS A 344 -17.64 3.39 10.42
CA LYS A 344 -18.93 4.00 10.75
C LYS A 344 -19.42 3.55 12.13
N THR A 345 -20.40 4.28 12.65
CA THR A 345 -21.18 3.91 13.82
C THR A 345 -22.56 3.41 13.41
N ILE A 346 -23.14 2.51 14.22
CA ILE A 346 -24.48 1.95 13.99
C ILE A 346 -25.22 1.97 15.34
N GLY A 347 -25.95 3.05 15.62
CA GLY A 347 -26.45 3.28 16.98
C GLY A 347 -25.28 3.53 17.93
N ASP A 348 -25.13 2.67 18.93
CA ASP A 348 -24.08 2.57 19.94
C ASP A 348 -22.93 1.61 19.55
N ALA A 349 -23.03 0.95 18.40
CA ALA A 349 -21.99 0.07 17.86
C ALA A 349 -20.94 0.83 17.03
N VAL A 350 -19.69 0.35 17.07
CA VAL A 350 -18.60 0.80 16.19
C VAL A 350 -18.22 -0.32 15.22
N MET A 351 -18.09 0.03 13.95
CA MET A 351 -17.41 -0.78 12.95
C MET A 351 -16.04 -0.18 12.68
N ALA A 352 -14.98 -0.92 12.97
CA ALA A 352 -13.60 -0.52 12.72
C ALA A 352 -12.85 -1.55 11.86
N THR A 353 -11.79 -1.09 11.19
CA THR A 353 -10.92 -1.92 10.36
C THR A 353 -9.47 -1.75 10.73
N PHE A 354 -8.72 -2.85 10.62
CA PHE A 354 -7.30 -2.94 10.90
C PHE A 354 -6.61 -3.71 9.79
N SER A 355 -5.37 -3.32 9.47
CA SER A 355 -4.57 -3.98 8.44
C SER A 355 -4.21 -5.43 8.79
N THR A 356 -4.15 -5.77 10.09
CA THR A 356 -3.75 -7.09 10.61
C THR A 356 -4.56 -7.49 11.87
N PRO A 357 -4.68 -8.80 12.16
CA PRO A 357 -5.48 -9.28 13.30
C PRO A 357 -4.97 -8.88 14.68
N ASP A 358 -3.65 -8.85 14.88
CA ASP A 358 -3.00 -8.49 16.14
C ASP A 358 -3.39 -7.08 16.62
N ARG A 359 -3.48 -6.12 15.69
CA ARG A 359 -3.89 -4.75 15.97
C ARG A 359 -5.34 -4.65 16.42
N ALA A 360 -6.23 -5.38 15.76
CA ALA A 360 -7.64 -5.43 16.16
C ALA A 360 -7.79 -6.09 17.54
N LEU A 361 -7.03 -7.15 17.82
CA LEU A 361 -7.05 -7.82 19.10
C LEU A 361 -6.53 -6.92 20.22
N ALA A 362 -5.39 -6.24 20.02
CA ALA A 362 -4.85 -5.26 20.95
C ALA A 362 -5.89 -4.15 21.24
N ALA A 363 -6.54 -3.64 20.20
CA ALA A 363 -7.59 -2.64 20.34
C ALA A 363 -8.76 -3.17 21.17
N ALA A 364 -9.24 -4.39 20.90
CA ALA A 364 -10.34 -4.98 21.65
C ALA A 364 -10.03 -5.16 23.13
N LEU A 365 -8.82 -5.62 23.47
CA LEU A 365 -8.38 -5.78 24.86
C LEU A 365 -8.33 -4.42 25.57
N ARG A 366 -7.72 -3.42 24.94
CA ARG A 366 -7.64 -2.05 25.49
C ARG A 366 -9.00 -1.38 25.64
N MET A 367 -9.90 -1.55 24.67
CA MET A 367 -11.29 -1.06 24.76
C MET A 367 -12.00 -1.64 25.98
N ARG A 368 -11.86 -2.94 26.22
CA ARG A 368 -12.45 -3.63 27.37
C ARG A 368 -11.90 -3.10 28.68
N GLU A 369 -10.58 -2.90 28.77
CA GLU A 369 -9.92 -2.34 29.95
C GLU A 369 -10.38 -0.91 30.26
N GLU A 370 -10.43 -0.03 29.26
CA GLU A 370 -10.90 1.35 29.45
C GLU A 370 -12.37 1.41 29.87
N MET A 371 -13.24 0.58 29.30
CA MET A 371 -14.64 0.51 29.76
C MET A 371 -14.75 0.01 31.20
N ALA A 372 -13.92 -0.97 31.60
CA ALA A 372 -13.87 -1.44 32.98
C ALA A 372 -13.41 -0.34 33.94
N ARG A 373 -12.45 0.50 33.52
CA ARG A 373 -11.98 1.66 34.29
C ARG A 373 -13.11 2.69 34.49
N ILE A 374 -13.81 3.06 33.42
CA ILE A 374 -14.93 4.01 33.49
C ILE A 374 -16.06 3.50 34.39
N ASN A 375 -16.44 2.23 34.25
CA ASN A 375 -17.43 1.60 35.12
C ASN A 375 -17.02 1.65 36.60
N THR A 376 -15.75 1.40 36.90
CA THR A 376 -15.20 1.47 38.26
C THR A 376 -15.29 2.87 38.84
N GLU A 377 -14.88 3.88 38.07
CA GLU A 377 -14.92 5.31 38.46
C GLU A 377 -16.35 5.78 38.74
N ARG A 378 -17.31 5.33 37.92
CA ARG A 378 -18.73 5.66 38.03
C ARG A 378 -19.50 4.80 39.04
N ARG A 379 -18.90 3.73 39.57
CA ARG A 379 -19.53 2.73 40.46
C ARG A 379 -20.80 2.11 39.87
N ASN A 380 -20.80 1.86 38.57
CA ASN A 380 -21.87 1.16 37.84
C ASN A 380 -21.25 0.13 36.87
N GLU A 381 -22.08 -0.74 36.28
CA GLU A 381 -21.64 -1.73 35.27
C GLU A 381 -22.37 -1.50 33.94
N ASP A 382 -22.49 -0.25 33.53
CA ASP A 382 -23.34 0.15 32.43
C ASP A 382 -22.64 0.04 31.07
N LEU A 383 -21.33 0.20 31.04
CA LEU A 383 -20.52 0.13 29.83
C LEU A 383 -19.94 -1.27 29.61
N LEU A 384 -20.80 -2.22 29.23
CA LEU A 384 -20.38 -3.59 28.91
C LEU A 384 -20.31 -3.80 27.41
N LEU A 385 -19.09 -3.89 26.88
CA LEU A 385 -18.88 -4.14 25.46
C LEU A 385 -18.99 -5.61 25.09
N LYS A 386 -19.62 -5.84 23.95
CA LYS A 386 -19.53 -7.05 23.14
C LYS A 386 -18.61 -6.75 21.97
N ILE A 387 -17.59 -7.57 21.75
CA ILE A 387 -16.64 -7.34 20.66
C ILE A 387 -16.54 -8.59 19.79
N GLY A 388 -16.60 -8.40 18.48
CA GLY A 388 -16.37 -9.45 17.49
C GLY A 388 -15.27 -9.07 16.52
N ILE A 389 -14.35 -10.00 16.25
CA ILE A 389 -13.24 -9.78 15.30
C ILE A 389 -13.22 -10.89 14.26
N HIS A 390 -13.09 -10.51 12.99
CA HIS A 390 -12.89 -11.45 11.91
C HIS A 390 -12.01 -10.85 10.82
N GLU A 391 -11.10 -11.67 10.30
CA GLU A 391 -10.25 -11.33 9.16
C GLU A 391 -10.64 -12.16 7.92
N GLY A 392 -10.69 -11.49 6.77
CA GLY A 392 -10.82 -12.14 5.47
C GLY A 392 -10.88 -11.16 4.29
N PRO A 393 -11.13 -11.66 3.06
CA PRO A 393 -11.18 -10.84 1.86
C PRO A 393 -12.43 -9.97 1.79
N CYS A 394 -12.28 -8.74 1.29
CA CYS A 394 -13.38 -7.82 1.08
C CYS A 394 -13.17 -6.94 -0.16
N LEU A 395 -14.21 -6.18 -0.51
CA LEU A 395 -14.15 -5.13 -1.53
C LEU A 395 -14.19 -3.77 -0.83
N ALA A 396 -13.21 -2.92 -1.12
CA ALA A 396 -13.32 -1.50 -0.82
C ALA A 396 -14.24 -0.85 -1.87
N VAL A 397 -15.25 -0.12 -1.40
CA VAL A 397 -16.29 0.51 -2.22
C VAL A 397 -16.56 1.93 -1.74
N ARG A 398 -17.25 2.73 -2.56
CA ARG A 398 -17.80 4.02 -2.14
C ARG A 398 -19.30 3.88 -1.85
N LEU A 399 -19.74 4.33 -0.68
CA LEU A 399 -21.15 4.38 -0.28
C LEU A 399 -21.42 5.73 0.40
N ASN A 400 -22.45 6.45 -0.05
CA ASN A 400 -22.83 7.77 0.47
C ASN A 400 -21.64 8.75 0.53
N ASP A 401 -20.86 8.82 -0.54
CA ASP A 401 -19.65 9.64 -0.66
C ASP A 401 -18.57 9.40 0.41
N THR A 402 -18.63 8.24 1.05
CA THR A 402 -17.62 7.77 2.00
C THR A 402 -17.10 6.40 1.62
N GLN A 403 -15.86 6.11 2.00
CA GLN A 403 -15.28 4.79 1.80
C GLN A 403 -15.94 3.78 2.76
N ASP A 404 -16.46 2.68 2.22
CA ASP A 404 -17.05 1.57 2.96
C ASP A 404 -16.50 0.23 2.44
N TYR A 405 -16.93 -0.87 3.06
CA TYR A 405 -16.50 -2.22 2.70
C TYR A 405 -17.68 -3.12 2.45
N PHE A 406 -17.55 -3.96 1.43
CA PHE A 406 -18.55 -4.95 1.05
C PHE A 406 -17.97 -6.35 1.00
N GLY A 407 -18.74 -7.35 1.42
CA GLY A 407 -18.39 -8.76 1.30
C GLY A 407 -18.84 -9.61 2.47
N ARG A 408 -18.66 -10.93 2.34
CA ARG A 408 -19.02 -11.92 3.36
C ARG A 408 -18.28 -11.68 4.69
N THR A 409 -17.03 -11.21 4.63
CA THR A 409 -16.20 -10.94 5.82
C THR A 409 -16.82 -9.90 6.76
N VAL A 410 -17.41 -8.82 6.23
CA VAL A 410 -18.09 -7.80 7.06
C VAL A 410 -19.25 -8.43 7.84
N ASN A 411 -20.05 -9.25 7.17
CA ASN A 411 -21.20 -9.94 7.78
C ASN A 411 -20.77 -10.99 8.81
N ILE A 412 -19.67 -11.71 8.58
CA ILE A 412 -19.12 -12.65 9.57
C ILE A 412 -18.72 -11.89 10.83
N ALA A 413 -17.95 -10.80 10.70
CA ALA A 413 -17.48 -10.01 11.84
C ALA A 413 -18.63 -9.51 12.72
N ALA A 414 -19.67 -8.93 12.11
CA ALA A 414 -20.86 -8.47 12.83
C ALA A 414 -21.60 -9.63 13.53
N ARG A 415 -21.70 -10.80 12.90
CA ARG A 415 -22.34 -11.98 13.52
C ARG A 415 -21.52 -12.59 14.64
N VAL A 416 -20.19 -12.57 14.52
CA VAL A 416 -19.26 -13.00 15.58
C VAL A 416 -19.40 -12.10 16.80
N GLN A 417 -19.52 -10.78 16.60
CA GLN A 417 -19.85 -9.84 17.69
C GLN A 417 -21.19 -10.20 18.34
N GLY A 418 -22.22 -10.52 17.54
CA GLY A 418 -23.55 -10.87 18.05
C GLY A 418 -23.58 -12.12 18.96
N LEU A 419 -22.61 -13.03 18.82
CA LEU A 419 -22.44 -14.19 19.72
C LEU A 419 -21.86 -13.80 21.08
N ALA A 420 -21.16 -12.67 21.17
CA ALA A 420 -20.51 -12.25 22.39
C ALA A 420 -21.54 -11.99 23.50
N SER A 421 -21.29 -12.63 24.65
CA SER A 421 -21.95 -12.32 25.91
C SER A 421 -21.28 -11.08 26.55
N SER A 422 -21.72 -10.66 27.74
CA SER A 422 -21.09 -9.50 28.42
C SER A 422 -19.61 -9.73 28.66
N ARG A 423 -18.77 -8.76 28.27
CA ARG A 423 -17.31 -8.69 28.48
C ARG A 423 -16.46 -9.64 27.62
N ALA A 424 -17.08 -10.55 26.88
CA ALA A 424 -16.38 -11.50 26.04
C ALA A 424 -15.94 -10.87 24.70
N ILE A 425 -14.73 -11.18 24.27
CA ILE A 425 -14.25 -10.87 22.92
C ILE A 425 -14.36 -12.17 22.12
N HIS A 426 -15.16 -12.15 21.06
CA HIS A 426 -15.33 -13.28 20.17
C HIS A 426 -14.52 -13.06 18.91
N VAL A 427 -13.76 -14.08 18.49
CA VAL A 427 -12.90 -13.98 17.31
C VAL A 427 -13.01 -15.23 16.46
N THR A 428 -12.77 -15.13 15.16
CA THR A 428 -12.67 -16.32 14.30
C THR A 428 -11.30 -16.96 14.34
N LYS A 429 -11.21 -18.19 13.83
CA LYS A 429 -9.96 -18.93 13.68
C LYS A 429 -8.83 -18.13 13.02
N SER A 430 -9.12 -17.37 11.96
CA SER A 430 -8.11 -16.53 11.28
C SER A 430 -7.41 -15.53 12.20
N VAL A 431 -8.10 -15.03 13.22
CA VAL A 431 -7.53 -14.06 14.18
C VAL A 431 -6.64 -14.75 15.21
N VAL A 432 -7.02 -15.95 15.66
CA VAL A 432 -6.24 -16.71 16.65
C VAL A 432 -4.99 -17.34 16.04
N GLU A 433 -5.06 -17.75 14.77
CA GLU A 433 -3.94 -18.35 14.05
C GLU A 433 -2.92 -17.32 13.52
N ASP A 434 -3.24 -16.03 13.56
CA ASP A 434 -2.26 -14.98 13.26
C ASP A 434 -1.11 -15.02 14.29
N PRO A 435 0.16 -15.14 13.86
CA PRO A 435 1.29 -15.30 14.78
C PRO A 435 1.45 -14.17 15.79
N ASN A 436 1.15 -12.93 15.39
CA ASN A 436 1.30 -11.77 16.26
C ASN A 436 0.15 -11.68 17.27
N ALA A 437 -1.08 -12.00 16.85
CA ALA A 437 -2.22 -12.10 17.73
C ALA A 437 -2.07 -13.24 18.74
N ALA A 438 -1.57 -14.41 18.30
CA ALA A 438 -1.25 -15.53 19.18
C ALA A 438 -0.24 -15.11 20.28
N LYS A 439 0.80 -14.37 19.91
CA LYS A 439 1.77 -13.83 20.86
C LYS A 439 1.14 -12.86 21.87
N ILE A 440 0.19 -12.01 21.46
CA ILE A 440 -0.55 -11.12 22.38
C ILE A 440 -1.35 -11.94 23.39
N LEU A 441 -2.04 -13.00 22.93
CA LEU A 441 -2.81 -13.89 23.81
C LEU A 441 -1.92 -14.59 24.84
N GLU A 442 -0.79 -15.16 24.39
CA GLU A 442 0.17 -15.83 25.25
C GLU A 442 0.77 -14.90 26.30
N THR A 443 1.23 -13.71 25.88
CA THR A 443 1.84 -12.73 26.78
C THR A 443 0.85 -12.14 27.78
N SER A 444 -0.43 -12.07 27.41
CA SER A 444 -1.53 -11.64 28.29
C SER A 444 -2.07 -12.77 29.18
N GLY A 445 -1.57 -14.00 29.05
CA GLY A 445 -2.07 -15.15 29.79
C GLY A 445 -3.50 -15.57 29.43
N LEU A 446 -4.02 -15.12 28.28
CA LEU A 446 -5.39 -15.35 27.83
C LEU A 446 -5.45 -16.64 27.02
N LYS A 447 -6.33 -17.56 27.41
CA LYS A 447 -6.55 -18.82 26.69
C LYS A 447 -7.88 -18.77 25.93
N PRO A 448 -7.86 -18.66 24.59
CA PRO A 448 -9.08 -18.67 23.80
C PRO A 448 -9.79 -20.01 23.95
N THR A 449 -11.09 -19.98 24.25
CA THR A 449 -11.92 -21.18 24.34
C THR A 449 -12.67 -21.37 23.03
N MET A 450 -12.42 -22.48 22.34
CA MET A 450 -13.09 -22.80 21.08
C MET A 450 -14.56 -23.14 21.31
N ARG A 451 -15.43 -22.59 20.46
CA ARG A 451 -16.85 -22.95 20.36
C ARG A 451 -17.24 -23.06 18.89
N ARG A 452 -18.12 -24.01 18.57
CA ARG A 452 -18.77 -24.08 17.27
C ARG A 452 -20.09 -23.31 17.33
N ALA A 453 -20.31 -22.44 16.36
CA ALA A 453 -21.52 -21.64 16.28
C ALA A 453 -22.03 -21.56 14.85
N SER A 454 -23.35 -21.70 14.71
CA SER A 454 -24.04 -21.46 13.45
C SER A 454 -24.32 -19.97 13.32
N LEU A 455 -23.71 -19.33 12.33
CA LEU A 455 -23.95 -17.92 12.02
C LEU A 455 -25.12 -17.84 11.03
N ARG A 456 -26.22 -17.17 11.41
CA ARG A 456 -27.43 -17.04 10.56
C ARG A 456 -27.06 -16.61 9.14
N GLY A 457 -27.41 -17.38 8.11
CA GLY A 457 -27.14 -17.04 6.71
C GLY A 457 -25.70 -17.31 6.26
N ILE A 458 -24.96 -18.15 6.98
CA ILE A 458 -23.76 -18.85 6.50
C ILE A 458 -24.08 -20.34 6.56
N ILE A 459 -23.79 -21.05 5.47
CA ILE A 459 -24.18 -22.46 5.29
C ILE A 459 -23.38 -23.37 6.25
N ASP A 460 -22.13 -23.02 6.55
CA ASP A 460 -21.22 -23.84 7.35
C ASP A 460 -21.12 -23.38 8.81
N GLU A 461 -20.97 -24.33 9.74
CA GLU A 461 -20.58 -24.03 11.12
C GLU A 461 -19.24 -23.29 11.13
N THR A 462 -19.19 -22.14 11.81
CA THR A 462 -17.98 -21.35 11.93
C THR A 462 -17.34 -21.62 13.29
N THR A 463 -16.04 -21.88 13.31
CA THR A 463 -15.27 -21.97 14.55
C THR A 463 -15.01 -20.57 15.09
N VAL A 464 -15.53 -20.30 16.29
CA VAL A 464 -15.38 -19.04 17.00
C VAL A 464 -14.65 -19.32 18.31
N TYR A 465 -13.82 -18.39 18.74
CA TYR A 465 -13.09 -18.47 20.00
C TYR A 465 -13.57 -17.35 20.91
N GLU A 466 -13.85 -17.69 22.16
CA GLU A 466 -14.11 -16.74 23.22
C GLU A 466 -12.80 -16.44 23.93
N ILE A 467 -12.40 -15.17 23.96
CA ILE A 467 -11.26 -14.69 24.73
C ILE A 467 -11.83 -14.15 26.06
N PRO A 468 -11.39 -14.72 27.21
CA PRO A 468 -11.92 -14.38 28.52
C PRO A 468 -11.58 -12.95 28.95
#